data_AF-A0AAE1V7A4-F1
#
_entry.id   AF-A0AAE1V7A4-F1
#
_cell.length_a   1.000
_cell.length_b   1.000
_cell.length_c   1.000
_cell.angle_alpha   90.00
_cell.angle_beta   90.00
_cell.angle_gamma   90.00
#
_symmetry.space_group_name_H-M   'P 1'
#
loop_
_entity.id
_entity.type
_entity.pdbx_description
1 polymer ?
#
loop_
_entity_poly.entity_id
_entity_poly.type
_entity_poly.pdbx_seq_one_letter_code
_entity_poly.pdbx_strand_id
1 'polypeptide(L)'
;MLSPLPPLLVSYRNFLSLREEDLSAMSMMNERFSSICDGKIIYLVKSCNGVFFLDFELGDGKREFYIYNLTTGKYRFISLPDTIDESHLVLTMNLAFDPEKSEDYDVVCLWSYASGDQLRFSVYSSGSWIWRHSTECYGCNEYGEVDLYGYDGIFWNGAVHWFSQTGQLLCFDIGNCSFRSMSTTPIPEELGIGYFGEFGGHLHLIGHNSDQCTEFDIF
;
A
#
# COMPACT_ATOMS: atom_id res chain seq x y z
N MET A 1 0.41 37.08 12.47
CA MET A 1 -0.43 36.30 11.53
C MET A 1 0.51 35.59 10.58
N LEU A 2 0.79 34.32 10.84
CA LEU A 2 1.59 33.49 9.97
C LEU A 2 0.64 32.81 8.98
N SER A 3 0.86 33.06 7.71
CA SER A 3 0.22 32.37 6.58
C SER A 3 0.49 30.86 6.68
N PRO A 4 -0.51 29.99 6.48
CA PRO A 4 -0.24 28.55 6.40
C PRO A 4 0.52 28.25 5.10
N LEU A 5 1.55 27.42 5.23
CA LEU A 5 2.31 26.84 4.11
C LEU A 5 1.38 25.99 3.22
N PRO A 6 1.60 25.95 1.89
CA PRO A 6 0.81 25.10 1.00
C PRO A 6 1.12 23.61 1.26
N PRO A 7 0.10 22.73 1.30
CA PRO A 7 0.32 21.29 1.38
C PRO A 7 0.55 20.75 -0.04
N LEU A 8 1.78 20.86 -0.54
CA LEU A 8 2.17 20.21 -1.79
C LEU A 8 3.56 19.62 -1.67
N LEU A 9 3.62 18.42 -1.10
CA LEU A 9 4.65 17.43 -1.41
C LEU A 9 4.08 16.04 -1.12
N VAL A 10 3.02 15.68 -1.86
CA VAL A 10 2.77 14.26 -2.13
C VAL A 10 3.96 13.81 -2.97
N SER A 11 4.78 12.95 -2.38
CA SER A 11 5.95 12.37 -3.03
C SER A 11 5.49 11.53 -4.22
N TYR A 12 5.39 12.15 -5.40
CA TYR A 12 5.25 11.49 -6.71
C TYR A 12 6.54 10.68 -7.01
N ARG A 13 6.81 9.62 -6.25
CA ARG A 13 8.04 8.83 -6.43
C ARG A 13 8.00 7.94 -7.69
N ASN A 14 6.85 7.80 -8.36
CA ASN A 14 6.68 6.86 -9.46
C ASN A 14 6.12 7.46 -10.77
N PHE A 15 6.02 8.79 -10.90
CA PHE A 15 5.43 9.42 -12.10
C PHE A 15 6.30 10.56 -12.64
N LEU A 16 7.53 10.23 -13.04
CA LEU A 16 8.31 11.11 -13.90
C LEU A 16 8.38 10.44 -15.27
N SER A 17 7.52 10.86 -16.22
CA SER A 17 7.85 10.61 -17.63
C SER A 17 8.84 11.66 -18.09
N LEU A 18 9.96 11.19 -18.63
CA LEU A 18 11.03 12.02 -19.18
C LEU A 18 10.86 12.26 -20.69
N ARG A 19 9.72 11.85 -21.27
CA ARG A 19 9.45 11.95 -22.71
C ARG A 19 8.30 12.91 -23.00
N GLU A 20 8.52 13.79 -23.97
CA GLU A 20 7.59 14.87 -24.34
C GLU A 20 6.24 14.33 -24.87
N GLU A 21 6.26 13.16 -25.50
CA GLU A 21 5.08 12.48 -26.06
C GLU A 21 4.07 12.03 -24.98
N ASP A 22 4.55 11.76 -23.76
CA ASP A 22 3.72 11.28 -22.65
C ASP A 22 3.09 12.43 -21.83
N LEU A 23 3.49 13.68 -22.09
CA LEU A 23 3.01 14.85 -21.33
C LEU A 23 1.50 15.07 -21.49
N SER A 24 0.95 14.76 -22.68
CA SER A 24 -0.50 14.85 -22.93
C SER A 24 -1.30 13.84 -22.11
N ALA A 25 -0.81 12.60 -22.02
CA ALA A 25 -1.40 11.56 -21.18
C ALA A 25 -1.27 11.91 -19.69
N MET A 26 -0.14 12.46 -19.26
CA MET A 26 0.05 12.95 -17.89
C MET A 26 -0.91 14.09 -17.55
N SER A 27 -1.15 15.04 -18.46
CA SER A 27 -2.13 16.12 -18.26
C SER A 27 -3.54 15.56 -18.07
N MET A 28 -3.96 14.62 -18.92
CA MET A 28 -5.27 13.96 -18.80
C MET A 28 -5.40 13.17 -17.48
N MET A 29 -4.35 12.45 -17.07
CA MET A 29 -4.33 11.73 -15.80
C MET A 29 -4.43 12.70 -14.62
N ASN A 30 -3.74 13.84 -14.68
CA ASN A 30 -3.78 14.85 -13.63
C ASN A 30 -5.15 15.53 -13.50
N GLU A 31 -5.83 15.84 -14.60
CA GLU A 31 -7.20 16.35 -14.59
C GLU A 31 -8.18 15.35 -13.98
N ARG A 32 -8.11 14.08 -14.42
CA ARG A 32 -8.90 12.98 -13.90
C ARG A 32 -8.69 12.77 -12.40
N PHE A 33 -7.43 12.81 -11.97
CA PHE A 33 -7.04 12.69 -10.58
C PHE A 33 -7.53 13.89 -9.76
N SER A 34 -7.40 15.11 -10.28
CA SER A 34 -7.90 16.32 -9.61
C SER A 34 -9.41 16.28 -9.42
N SER A 35 -10.16 15.77 -10.42
CA SER A 35 -11.62 15.66 -10.35
C SER A 35 -12.10 14.70 -9.26
N ILE A 36 -11.37 13.61 -8.95
CA ILE A 36 -11.78 12.68 -7.88
C ILE A 36 -11.43 13.20 -6.48
N CYS A 37 -10.49 14.15 -6.40
CA CYS A 37 -10.04 14.74 -5.14
C CYS A 37 -10.88 15.94 -4.67
N ASP A 38 -11.93 16.33 -5.41
CA ASP A 38 -12.68 17.55 -5.12
C ASP A 38 -13.27 17.54 -3.69
N GLY A 39 -12.68 18.35 -2.80
CA GLY A 39 -13.03 18.43 -1.38
C GLY A 39 -12.47 17.33 -0.46
N LYS A 40 -11.59 16.44 -0.95
CA LYS A 40 -11.01 15.32 -0.19
C LYS A 40 -9.51 15.47 0.01
N ILE A 41 -8.99 15.02 1.15
CA ILE A 41 -7.55 14.96 1.40
C ILE A 41 -7.06 13.57 1.00
N ILE A 42 -6.09 13.50 0.10
CA ILE A 42 -5.44 12.22 -0.23
C ILE A 42 -4.57 11.82 0.95
N TYR A 43 -4.90 10.70 1.58
CA TYR A 43 -4.11 10.11 2.65
C TYR A 43 -2.99 9.23 2.10
N LEU A 44 -3.32 8.34 1.15
CA LEU A 44 -2.38 7.38 0.59
C LEU A 44 -2.74 7.06 -0.87
N VAL A 45 -1.71 6.92 -1.70
CA VAL A 45 -1.82 6.44 -3.09
C VAL A 45 -0.89 5.26 -3.27
N LYS A 46 -1.42 4.15 -3.76
CA LYS A 46 -0.66 2.95 -4.10
C LYS A 46 -0.94 2.54 -5.54
N SER A 47 -0.02 1.79 -6.15
CA SER A 47 -0.20 1.23 -7.47
C SER A 47 0.24 -0.23 -7.52
N CYS A 48 -0.44 -1.01 -8.36
CA CYS A 48 -0.07 -2.38 -8.68
C CYS A 48 -0.45 -2.63 -10.14
N ASN A 49 0.55 -2.92 -10.98
CA ASN A 49 0.36 -3.27 -12.40
C ASN A 49 -0.60 -2.34 -13.17
N GLY A 50 -0.44 -1.03 -12.99
CA GLY A 50 -1.20 0.01 -13.71
C GLY A 50 -2.56 0.38 -13.12
N VAL A 51 -2.99 -0.30 -12.05
CA VAL A 51 -4.18 0.05 -11.26
C VAL A 51 -3.75 0.79 -10.00
N PHE A 52 -4.56 1.77 -9.58
CA PHE A 52 -4.30 2.63 -8.44
C PHE A 52 -5.27 2.35 -7.32
N PHE A 53 -4.77 2.39 -6.10
CA PHE A 53 -5.56 2.45 -4.89
C PHE A 53 -5.41 3.85 -4.28
N LEU A 54 -6.55 4.45 -3.93
CA LEU A 54 -6.65 5.78 -3.34
C LEU A 54 -7.35 5.68 -2.00
N ASP A 55 -6.69 6.18 -0.96
CA ASP A 55 -7.23 6.37 0.37
C ASP A 55 -7.45 7.87 0.59
N PHE A 56 -8.69 8.26 0.82
CA PHE A 56 -9.07 9.64 1.08
C PHE A 56 -9.53 9.81 2.51
N GLU A 57 -9.02 10.83 3.18
CA GLU A 57 -9.57 11.32 4.45
C GLU A 57 -10.63 12.39 4.16
N LEU A 58 -11.79 12.21 4.80
CA LEU A 58 -12.91 13.15 4.80
C LEU A 58 -12.80 14.12 5.98
N GLY A 59 -13.50 15.25 5.90
CA GLY A 59 -13.47 16.28 6.94
C GLY A 59 -13.98 15.84 8.33
N ASP A 60 -14.67 14.70 8.44
CA ASP A 60 -15.11 14.11 9.71
C ASP A 60 -14.16 13.01 10.24
N GLY A 61 -12.98 12.85 9.63
CA GLY A 61 -11.96 11.85 9.98
C GLY A 61 -12.25 10.45 9.48
N LYS A 62 -13.36 10.23 8.75
CA LYS A 62 -13.61 8.97 8.05
C LYS A 62 -12.72 8.84 6.82
N ARG A 63 -12.49 7.61 6.40
CA ARG A 63 -11.78 7.30 5.17
C ARG A 63 -12.66 6.67 4.12
N GLU A 64 -12.39 7.01 2.86
CA GLU A 64 -12.96 6.37 1.69
C GLU A 64 -11.88 5.76 0.81
N PHE A 65 -12.17 4.58 0.28
CA PHE A 65 -11.20 3.78 -0.45
C PHE A 65 -11.67 3.57 -1.89
N TYR A 66 -10.78 3.82 -2.85
CA TYR A 66 -11.11 3.68 -4.26
C TYR A 66 -10.05 2.90 -5.02
N ILE A 67 -10.51 2.10 -5.96
CA ILE A 67 -9.68 1.56 -7.04
C ILE A 67 -9.90 2.40 -8.29
N TYR A 68 -8.81 2.88 -8.87
CA TYR A 68 -8.80 3.81 -9.98
C TYR A 68 -7.95 3.25 -11.12
N ASN A 69 -8.53 3.17 -12.32
CA ASN A 69 -7.78 2.85 -13.53
C ASN A 69 -7.53 4.16 -14.28
N LEU A 70 -6.31 4.70 -14.18
CA LEU A 70 -5.97 6.01 -14.76
C LEU A 70 -6.14 6.04 -16.28
N THR A 71 -5.85 4.92 -16.96
CA THR A 71 -5.96 4.80 -18.43
C THR A 71 -7.41 4.95 -18.89
N THR A 72 -8.35 4.28 -18.25
CA THR A 72 -9.78 4.31 -18.61
C THR A 72 -10.55 5.44 -17.92
N GLY A 73 -10.01 6.00 -16.84
CA GLY A 73 -10.70 6.96 -15.96
C GLY A 73 -11.83 6.33 -15.13
N LYS A 74 -12.00 5.01 -15.20
CA LYS A 74 -12.98 4.28 -14.40
C LYS A 74 -12.48 4.12 -12.98
N TYR A 75 -13.41 4.24 -12.04
CA TYR A 75 -13.12 4.06 -10.63
C TYR A 75 -14.23 3.31 -9.92
N ARG A 76 -13.86 2.74 -8.78
CA ARG A 76 -14.77 1.98 -7.94
C ARG A 76 -14.49 2.27 -6.48
N PHE A 77 -15.56 2.56 -5.74
CA PHE A 77 -15.51 2.61 -4.29
C PHE A 77 -15.41 1.19 -3.71
N ILE A 78 -14.53 1.01 -2.74
CA ILE A 78 -14.36 -0.23 -1.98
C ILE A 78 -15.01 -0.04 -0.61
N SER A 79 -16.08 -0.78 -0.37
CA SER A 79 -16.73 -0.79 0.94
C SER A 79 -15.83 -1.46 1.97
N LEU A 80 -15.98 -1.06 3.23
CA LEU A 80 -15.32 -1.75 4.33
C LEU A 80 -15.71 -3.24 4.36
N PRO A 81 -14.84 -4.12 4.87
CA PRO A 81 -15.23 -5.45 5.27
C PRO A 81 -16.39 -5.40 6.28
N ASP A 82 -17.34 -6.32 6.17
CA ASP A 82 -18.55 -6.36 7.03
C ASP A 82 -18.24 -6.51 8.52
N THR A 83 -17.00 -6.87 8.87
CA THR A 83 -16.49 -6.98 10.24
C THR A 83 -15.98 -5.66 10.82
N ILE A 84 -15.99 -4.57 10.04
CA ILE A 84 -15.42 -3.27 10.40
C ILE A 84 -16.51 -2.20 10.32
N ASP A 85 -16.92 -1.68 11.47
CA ASP A 85 -17.92 -0.62 11.54
C ASP A 85 -17.32 0.78 11.27
N GLU A 86 -16.03 0.96 11.55
CA GLU A 86 -15.37 2.25 11.53
C GLU A 86 -14.13 2.25 10.64
N SER A 87 -14.12 3.13 9.64
CA SER A 87 -13.03 3.21 8.66
C SER A 87 -11.67 3.51 9.27
N HIS A 88 -11.58 4.15 10.45
CA HIS A 88 -10.31 4.44 11.12
C HIS A 88 -9.58 3.18 11.65
N LEU A 89 -10.28 2.04 11.76
CA LEU A 89 -9.68 0.76 12.16
C LEU A 89 -8.87 0.09 11.04
N VAL A 90 -9.03 0.53 9.79
CA VAL A 90 -8.26 0.04 8.64
C VAL A 90 -6.85 0.61 8.69
N LEU A 91 -5.82 -0.19 8.87
CA LEU A 91 -4.45 0.32 8.84
C LEU A 91 -4.03 0.64 7.42
N THR A 92 -4.37 -0.24 6.47
CA THR A 92 -4.19 0.02 5.05
C THR A 92 -4.94 -0.98 4.19
N MET A 93 -4.99 -0.72 2.89
CA MET A 93 -5.34 -1.72 1.90
C MET A 93 -4.22 -1.87 0.88
N ASN A 94 -3.84 -3.11 0.59
CA ASN A 94 -2.78 -3.46 -0.33
C ASN A 94 -3.38 -4.10 -1.58
N LEU A 95 -3.18 -3.45 -2.72
CA LEU A 95 -3.69 -3.89 -4.00
C LEU A 95 -2.87 -5.07 -4.52
N ALA A 96 -3.57 -6.06 -5.08
CA ALA A 96 -2.99 -7.22 -5.71
C ALA A 96 -3.63 -7.42 -7.07
N PHE A 97 -2.85 -7.20 -8.13
CA PHE A 97 -3.35 -7.31 -9.49
C PHE A 97 -2.28 -7.92 -10.37
N ASP A 98 -2.62 -9.00 -11.07
CA ASP A 98 -1.74 -9.67 -12.03
C ASP A 98 -2.47 -9.75 -13.38
N PRO A 99 -2.28 -8.74 -14.26
CA PRO A 99 -3.01 -8.67 -15.54
C PRO A 99 -2.68 -9.83 -16.48
N GLU A 100 -1.58 -10.57 -16.26
CA GLU A 100 -1.25 -11.75 -17.05
C GLU A 100 -2.06 -12.98 -16.63
N LYS A 101 -2.58 -13.00 -15.40
CA LYS A 101 -3.36 -14.12 -14.86
C LYS A 101 -4.87 -13.88 -14.87
N SER A 102 -5.31 -12.65 -14.61
CA SER A 102 -6.73 -12.31 -14.52
C SER A 102 -6.99 -10.85 -14.85
N GLU A 103 -8.19 -10.54 -15.35
CA GLU A 103 -8.70 -9.16 -15.42
C GLU A 103 -9.16 -8.65 -14.06
N ASP A 104 -9.33 -9.55 -13.09
CA ASP A 104 -9.72 -9.24 -11.73
C ASP A 104 -8.54 -8.81 -10.87
N TYR A 105 -8.80 -7.90 -9.94
CA TYR A 105 -7.89 -7.51 -8.87
C TYR A 105 -8.45 -7.94 -7.51
N ASP A 106 -7.54 -8.15 -6.58
CA ASP A 106 -7.83 -8.38 -5.18
C ASP A 106 -7.29 -7.22 -4.33
N VAL A 107 -7.87 -7.02 -3.15
CA VAL A 107 -7.42 -6.02 -2.18
C VAL A 107 -7.30 -6.68 -0.83
N VAL A 108 -6.10 -6.64 -0.24
CA VAL A 108 -5.84 -7.15 1.11
C VAL A 108 -5.96 -5.99 2.10
N CYS A 109 -7.03 -5.99 2.88
CA CYS A 109 -7.28 -5.04 3.96
C CYS A 109 -6.59 -5.52 5.25
N LEU A 110 -5.73 -4.68 5.80
CA LEU A 110 -5.12 -4.83 7.12
C LEU A 110 -5.86 -3.91 8.07
N TRP A 111 -6.29 -4.44 9.20
CA TRP A 111 -7.06 -3.69 10.18
C TRP A 111 -6.85 -4.24 11.59
N SER A 112 -7.18 -3.44 12.60
CA SER A 112 -7.08 -3.84 14.01
C SER A 112 -8.32 -3.42 14.78
N TYR A 113 -8.68 -4.18 15.81
CA TYR A 113 -9.69 -3.73 16.77
C TYR A 113 -9.16 -2.58 17.62
N ALA A 114 -10.05 -1.88 18.33
CA ALA A 114 -9.68 -0.81 19.26
C ALA A 114 -8.72 -1.27 20.38
N SER A 115 -8.65 -2.57 20.68
CA SER A 115 -7.67 -3.15 21.61
C SER A 115 -6.23 -3.09 21.09
N GLY A 116 -6.02 -3.05 19.76
CA GLY A 116 -4.71 -2.89 19.13
C GLY A 116 -3.73 -4.06 19.33
N ASP A 117 -4.20 -5.20 19.83
CA ASP A 117 -3.35 -6.34 20.22
C ASP A 117 -3.02 -7.29 19.06
N GLN A 118 -3.79 -7.23 17.97
CA GLN A 118 -3.62 -8.09 16.80
C GLN A 118 -4.04 -7.39 15.51
N LEU A 119 -3.29 -7.68 14.45
CA LEU A 119 -3.68 -7.37 13.09
C LEU A 119 -4.56 -8.47 12.50
N ARG A 120 -5.59 -8.04 11.77
CA ARG A 120 -6.53 -8.87 11.05
C ARG A 120 -6.45 -8.57 9.56
N PHE A 121 -6.80 -9.59 8.78
CA PHE A 121 -6.63 -9.60 7.32
C PHE A 121 -7.94 -10.01 6.66
N SER A 122 -8.38 -9.22 5.69
CA SER A 122 -9.53 -9.52 4.84
C SER A 122 -9.16 -9.31 3.38
N VAL A 123 -9.67 -10.14 2.48
CA VAL A 123 -9.42 -10.07 1.04
C VAL A 123 -10.72 -9.75 0.31
N TYR A 124 -10.75 -8.63 -0.38
CA TYR A 124 -11.78 -8.32 -1.37
C TYR A 124 -11.35 -8.85 -2.72
N SER A 125 -12.28 -9.41 -3.50
CA SER A 125 -12.02 -9.79 -4.88
C SER A 125 -12.97 -9.08 -5.83
N SER A 126 -12.46 -8.50 -6.92
CA SER A 126 -13.33 -7.89 -7.94
C SER A 126 -14.14 -8.93 -8.71
N GLY A 127 -13.68 -10.19 -8.80
CA GLY A 127 -14.41 -11.22 -9.53
C GLY A 127 -15.71 -11.65 -8.83
N SER A 128 -15.70 -11.69 -7.49
CA SER A 128 -16.87 -12.05 -6.69
C SER A 128 -17.58 -10.86 -6.06
N TRP A 129 -16.89 -9.72 -5.94
CA TRP A 129 -17.31 -8.51 -5.23
C TRP A 129 -17.57 -8.72 -3.73
N ILE A 130 -16.95 -9.75 -3.14
CA ILE A 130 -17.19 -10.16 -1.75
C ILE A 130 -15.87 -10.12 -0.96
N TRP A 131 -15.98 -9.79 0.33
CA TRP A 131 -14.90 -9.93 1.30
C TRP A 131 -14.79 -11.36 1.83
N ARG A 132 -13.56 -11.87 1.88
CA ARG A 132 -13.19 -13.10 2.59
C ARG A 132 -12.35 -12.71 3.80
N HIS A 133 -12.60 -13.33 4.94
CA HIS A 133 -11.91 -13.00 6.18
C HIS A 133 -10.92 -14.11 6.54
N SER A 134 -9.69 -13.72 6.90
CA SER A 134 -8.75 -14.68 7.44
C SER A 134 -9.12 -15.04 8.88
N THR A 135 -8.96 -16.31 9.23
CA THR A 135 -9.02 -16.77 10.62
C THR A 135 -7.71 -16.50 11.35
N GLU A 136 -6.63 -16.23 10.62
CA GLU A 136 -5.31 -15.95 11.17
C GLU A 136 -5.18 -14.47 11.54
N CYS A 137 -4.24 -14.19 12.43
CA CYS A 137 -3.92 -12.84 12.88
C CYS A 137 -2.41 -12.71 13.06
N TYR A 138 -1.92 -11.48 13.03
CA TYR A 138 -0.51 -11.18 13.32
C TYR A 138 -0.44 -10.43 14.63
N GLY A 139 0.31 -10.99 15.59
CA GLY A 139 0.34 -10.48 16.96
C GLY A 139 1.19 -9.23 17.10
N CYS A 140 0.78 -8.36 18.02
CA CYS A 140 1.61 -7.27 18.52
C CYS A 140 2.49 -7.76 19.68
N ASN A 141 3.59 -7.06 19.96
CA ASN A 141 4.41 -7.29 21.15
C ASN A 141 3.69 -6.81 22.43
N GLU A 142 4.32 -6.97 23.60
CA GLU A 142 3.74 -6.55 24.89
C GLU A 142 3.45 -5.04 25.00
N TYR A 143 4.02 -4.23 24.11
CA TYR A 143 3.81 -2.79 24.01
C TYR A 143 2.75 -2.41 22.96
N GLY A 144 2.11 -3.39 22.31
CA GLY A 144 1.15 -3.16 21.24
C GLY A 144 1.79 -2.79 19.90
N GLU A 145 3.11 -2.94 19.75
CA GLU A 145 3.81 -2.67 18.51
C GLU A 145 3.81 -3.91 17.60
N VAL A 146 3.67 -3.67 16.31
CA VAL A 146 3.73 -4.71 15.29
C VAL A 146 5.16 -4.77 14.75
N ASP A 147 5.72 -5.98 14.69
CA ASP A 147 6.99 -6.24 13.99
C ASP A 147 6.78 -6.25 12.47
N LEU A 148 6.47 -5.08 11.90
CA LEU A 148 6.38 -4.81 10.48
C LEU A 148 6.98 -3.43 10.20
N TYR A 149 7.73 -3.33 9.11
CA TYR A 149 8.25 -2.07 8.58
C TYR A 149 7.13 -1.34 7.82
N GLY A 150 6.18 -0.81 8.57
CA GLY A 150 4.95 -0.21 8.06
C GLY A 150 3.94 -1.25 7.58
N TYR A 151 2.81 -0.77 7.06
CA TYR A 151 1.72 -1.62 6.58
C TYR A 151 1.68 -1.77 5.05
N ASP A 152 2.62 -1.13 4.35
CA ASP A 152 2.71 -1.12 2.89
C ASP A 152 3.22 -2.46 2.36
N GLY A 153 2.27 -3.30 1.97
CA GLY A 153 2.51 -4.63 1.46
C GLY A 153 2.74 -4.62 -0.04
N ILE A 154 3.65 -5.47 -0.50
CA ILE A 154 4.03 -5.61 -1.91
C ILE A 154 3.41 -6.87 -2.49
N PHE A 155 2.58 -6.72 -3.52
CA PHE A 155 2.06 -7.85 -4.26
C PHE A 155 3.14 -8.49 -5.12
N TRP A 156 3.33 -9.80 -4.95
CA TRP A 156 4.22 -10.60 -5.77
C TRP A 156 3.75 -12.06 -5.73
N ASN A 157 3.76 -12.75 -6.88
CA ASN A 157 3.49 -14.19 -6.97
C ASN A 157 2.25 -14.68 -6.16
N GLY A 158 1.11 -14.01 -6.34
CA GLY A 158 -0.18 -14.38 -5.74
C GLY A 158 -0.31 -14.09 -4.25
N ALA A 159 0.65 -13.39 -3.65
CA ALA A 159 0.65 -13.05 -2.22
C ALA A 159 1.05 -11.59 -2.00
N VAL A 160 0.66 -11.04 -0.86
CA VAL A 160 1.17 -9.75 -0.38
C VAL A 160 2.26 -10.00 0.64
N HIS A 161 3.36 -9.27 0.52
CA HIS A 161 4.55 -9.42 1.33
C HIS A 161 4.79 -8.17 2.14
N TRP A 162 5.10 -8.33 3.42
CA TRP A 162 5.57 -7.26 4.29
C TRP A 162 6.93 -7.62 4.86
N PHE A 163 7.71 -6.60 5.12
CA PHE A 163 8.99 -6.72 5.77
C PHE A 163 8.84 -6.61 7.29
N SER A 164 9.41 -7.53 8.07
CA SER A 164 9.53 -7.39 9.54
C SER A 164 10.86 -6.75 9.92
N GLN A 165 10.90 -6.00 11.03
CA GLN A 165 12.15 -5.43 11.53
C GLN A 165 13.14 -6.53 11.97
N THR A 166 12.63 -7.70 12.35
CA THR A 166 13.42 -8.90 12.66
C THR A 166 13.99 -9.63 11.43
N GLY A 167 13.79 -9.11 10.21
CA GLY A 167 14.39 -9.63 8.98
C GLY A 167 13.64 -10.80 8.33
N GLN A 168 12.42 -11.09 8.77
CA GLN A 168 11.54 -12.08 8.15
C GLN A 168 10.48 -11.41 7.26
N LEU A 169 10.09 -12.07 6.18
CA LEU A 169 9.02 -11.60 5.31
C LEU A 169 7.73 -12.25 5.77
N LEU A 170 6.76 -11.43 6.13
CA LEU A 170 5.39 -11.88 6.31
C LEU A 170 4.77 -12.05 4.92
N CYS A 171 4.33 -13.27 4.60
CA CYS A 171 3.75 -13.59 3.30
C CYS A 171 2.30 -14.05 3.47
N PHE A 172 1.35 -13.26 2.96
CA PHE A 172 -0.08 -13.57 3.01
C PHE A 172 -0.58 -14.01 1.65
N ASP A 173 -0.96 -15.28 1.55
CA ASP A 173 -1.48 -15.89 0.33
C ASP A 173 -2.94 -15.46 0.11
N ILE A 174 -3.19 -14.80 -1.02
CA ILE A 174 -4.50 -14.23 -1.31
C ILE A 174 -5.50 -15.33 -1.62
N GLY A 175 -5.09 -16.36 -2.38
CA GLY A 175 -5.95 -17.47 -2.76
C GLY A 175 -6.50 -18.21 -1.54
N ASN A 176 -5.63 -18.56 -0.60
CA ASN A 176 -5.99 -19.27 0.62
C ASN A 176 -6.47 -18.37 1.76
N CYS A 177 -6.28 -17.05 1.66
CA CYS A 177 -6.63 -16.09 2.70
C CYS A 177 -5.94 -16.43 4.04
N SER A 178 -4.67 -16.82 3.98
CA SER A 178 -3.85 -17.28 5.11
C SER A 178 -2.38 -16.94 4.90
N PHE A 179 -1.59 -16.96 5.97
CA PHE A 179 -0.15 -16.86 5.87
C PHE A 179 0.46 -18.12 5.26
N ARG A 180 1.58 -17.95 4.57
CA ARG A 180 2.43 -19.07 4.13
C ARG A 180 3.87 -18.81 4.52
N SER A 181 4.60 -19.89 4.78
CA SER A 181 6.03 -19.80 5.04
C SER A 181 6.78 -19.38 3.78
N MET A 182 7.72 -18.44 3.93
CA MET A 182 8.65 -18.05 2.89
C MET A 182 10.05 -18.07 3.47
N SER A 183 10.98 -18.74 2.79
CA SER A 183 12.39 -18.68 3.15
C SER A 183 12.92 -17.28 2.84
N THR A 184 13.30 -16.53 3.86
CA THR A 184 14.03 -15.27 3.68
C THR A 184 15.53 -15.50 3.75
N THR A 185 16.26 -14.71 2.98
CA THR A 185 17.70 -14.55 3.19
C THR A 185 17.93 -13.81 4.52
N PRO A 186 18.98 -14.16 5.28
CA PRO A 186 19.38 -13.39 6.45
C PRO A 186 19.64 -11.93 6.05
N ILE A 187 19.03 -10.99 6.77
CA ILE A 187 19.23 -9.56 6.54
C ILE A 187 20.00 -9.01 7.74
N PRO A 188 21.02 -8.16 7.52
CA PRO A 188 21.76 -7.55 8.62
C PRO A 188 20.81 -6.75 9.53
N GLU A 189 20.91 -6.95 10.85
CA GLU A 189 20.05 -6.29 11.85
C GLU A 189 20.16 -4.75 11.82
N GLU A 190 21.29 -4.20 11.35
CA GLU A 190 21.57 -2.75 11.31
C GLU A 190 21.23 -2.10 9.96
N LEU A 191 20.57 -2.82 9.05
CA LEU A 191 20.25 -2.29 7.74
C LEU A 191 19.04 -1.33 7.81
N GLY A 192 19.30 -0.02 7.68
CA GLY A 192 18.24 0.96 7.47
C GLY A 192 17.55 0.71 6.13
N ILE A 193 16.24 0.46 6.12
CA ILE A 193 15.54 0.14 4.87
C ILE A 193 15.23 1.42 4.11
N GLY A 194 15.68 1.51 2.86
CA GLY A 194 15.36 2.61 1.96
C GLY A 194 14.20 2.31 1.01
N TYR A 195 14.06 1.04 0.60
CA TYR A 195 13.02 0.60 -0.34
C TYR A 195 12.74 -0.89 -0.23
N PHE A 196 11.47 -1.26 -0.30
CA PHE A 196 11.01 -2.64 -0.50
C PHE A 196 9.95 -2.65 -1.59
N GLY A 197 10.11 -3.48 -2.61
CA GLY A 197 9.21 -3.48 -3.76
C GLY A 197 9.44 -4.61 -4.75
N GLU A 198 8.52 -4.75 -5.69
CA GLU A 198 8.61 -5.72 -6.77
C GLU A 198 9.13 -5.03 -8.03
N PHE A 199 10.08 -5.68 -8.70
CA PHE A 199 10.56 -5.27 -10.00
C PHE A 199 11.09 -6.47 -10.79
N GLY A 200 10.59 -6.63 -12.02
CA GLY A 200 11.08 -7.63 -12.96
C GLY A 200 10.79 -9.07 -12.56
N GLY A 201 9.71 -9.32 -11.82
CA GLY A 201 9.33 -10.65 -11.33
C GLY A 201 10.02 -11.05 -10.03
N HIS A 202 10.66 -10.11 -9.34
CA HIS A 202 11.42 -10.36 -8.11
C HIS A 202 11.11 -9.31 -7.05
N LEU A 203 11.15 -9.71 -5.77
CA LEU A 203 11.15 -8.79 -4.65
C LEU A 203 12.56 -8.25 -4.42
N HIS A 204 12.67 -6.94 -4.25
CA HIS A 204 13.90 -6.23 -3.98
C HIS A 204 13.80 -5.50 -2.66
N LEU A 205 14.86 -5.59 -1.87
CA LEU A 205 15.06 -4.81 -0.67
C LEU A 205 16.35 -4.00 -0.86
N ILE A 206 16.24 -2.68 -0.74
CA ILE A 206 17.39 -1.77 -0.77
C ILE A 206 17.48 -1.15 0.61
N GLY A 207 18.62 -1.38 1.26
CA GLY A 207 18.96 -0.74 2.51
C GLY A 207 20.15 0.20 2.38
N HIS A 208 20.35 1.00 3.41
CA HIS A 208 21.52 1.83 3.63
C HIS A 208 22.13 1.44 4.98
N ASN A 209 23.46 1.52 5.05
CA ASN A 209 24.16 1.28 6.30
C ASN A 209 23.98 2.52 7.19
N SER A 210 23.46 2.36 8.40
CA SER A 210 23.26 3.49 9.33
C SER A 210 24.57 4.18 9.75
N ASP A 211 25.71 3.53 9.52
CA ASP A 211 27.02 3.96 10.01
C ASP A 211 27.81 4.89 9.07
N GLN A 212 27.27 5.24 7.89
CA GLN A 212 27.91 6.25 7.04
C GLN A 212 26.94 7.38 6.77
N CYS A 213 27.10 8.45 7.55
CA CYS A 213 26.70 9.80 7.14
C CYS A 213 27.29 10.02 5.75
N THR A 214 26.46 10.02 4.72
CA THR A 214 26.91 10.32 3.36
C THR A 214 27.25 11.80 3.31
N GLU A 215 28.50 12.13 3.64
CA GLU A 215 29.07 13.45 3.44
C GLU A 215 29.29 13.63 1.94
N PHE A 216 28.46 14.45 1.30
CA PHE A 216 28.64 14.83 -0.09
C PHE A 216 29.40 16.15 -0.12
N ASP A 217 30.71 16.08 -0.41
CA ASP A 217 31.46 17.27 -0.81
C ASP A 217 31.01 17.66 -2.23
N ILE A 218 30.33 18.81 -2.32
CA ILE A 218 29.99 19.45 -3.60
C ILE A 218 31.21 20.29 -3.99
N PHE A 219 31.94 19.85 -5.02
CA PHE A 219 33.01 20.62 -5.67
C PHE A 219 32.48 21.54 -6.77
#